data_AF-A0A1G3FGM1-F1
#
_entry.id   AF-A0A1G3FGM1-F1
#
_cell.length_a   1.000
_cell.length_b   1.000
_cell.length_c   1.000
_cell.angle_alpha   90.00
_cell.angle_beta   90.00
_cell.angle_gamma   90.00
#
_symmetry.space_group_name_H-M   'P 1'
#
loop_
_entity.id
_entity.type
_entity.pdbx_description
1 polymer ?
#
loop_
_entity_poly.entity_id
_entity_poly.type
_entity_poly.pdbx_seq_one_letter_code
_entity_poly.pdbx_strand_id
1 'polypeptide(L)'
;MATVEHGGVRFARITLEDCLPLAQRLQAAGGGWHSHVLSPGCRHNPFPDHYAVVIEDDSAAIAHIAEGTQAFPEVDKALVKMLHGDDILDASALTGAGGDCALLHQLQDVQAQGVAWHHHMHFPDCVFNPHPGDWSIAVETPSGAFSEAFPAEPVDVLRAVEVLYFGNLAARESEARESGARE
;
A
#
# COMPACT_ATOMS: atom_id res chain seq x y z
N MET A 1 -21.77 -6.43 12.65
CA MET A 1 -20.69 -6.08 11.71
C MET A 1 -20.33 -7.34 10.96
N ALA A 2 -20.33 -7.33 9.63
CA ALA A 2 -19.95 -8.52 8.85
C ALA A 2 -18.44 -8.73 8.94
N THR A 3 -17.97 -9.97 8.90
CA THR A 3 -16.53 -10.29 8.93
C THR A 3 -16.11 -11.07 7.70
N VAL A 4 -14.86 -10.91 7.28
CA VAL A 4 -14.21 -11.69 6.22
C VAL A 4 -12.93 -12.30 6.81
N GLU A 5 -12.62 -13.54 6.47
CA GLU A 5 -11.38 -14.20 6.86
C GLU A 5 -10.56 -14.51 5.63
N HIS A 6 -9.26 -14.17 5.65
CA HIS A 6 -8.33 -14.43 4.55
C HIS A 6 -6.90 -14.41 5.06
N GLY A 7 -6.06 -15.34 4.60
CA GLY A 7 -4.65 -15.39 5.00
C GLY A 7 -4.41 -15.51 6.51
N GLY A 8 -5.37 -16.04 7.28
CA GLY A 8 -5.30 -16.13 8.74
C GLY A 8 -5.69 -14.84 9.48
N VAL A 9 -6.09 -13.79 8.76
CA VAL A 9 -6.55 -12.52 9.33
C VAL A 9 -8.07 -12.46 9.27
N ARG A 10 -8.69 -11.98 10.35
CA ARG A 10 -10.12 -11.71 10.43
C ARG A 10 -10.38 -10.22 10.34
N PHE A 11 -11.06 -9.81 9.28
CA PHE A 11 -11.39 -8.41 9.02
C PHE A 11 -12.81 -8.06 9.45
N ALA A 12 -12.98 -6.87 10.04
CA ALA A 12 -14.27 -6.22 10.18
C ALA A 12 -14.62 -5.48 8.88
N ARG A 13 -15.70 -5.88 8.20
CA ARG A 13 -16.11 -5.21 6.95
C ARG A 13 -16.62 -3.79 7.23
N ILE A 14 -16.14 -2.85 6.44
CA ILE A 14 -16.62 -1.47 6.34
C ILE A 14 -16.84 -1.12 4.86
N THR A 15 -17.37 0.07 4.56
CA THR A 15 -17.46 0.57 3.18
C THR A 15 -16.24 1.42 2.83
N LEU A 16 -15.98 1.66 1.54
CA LEU A 16 -14.93 2.59 1.12
C LEU A 16 -15.16 4.01 1.67
N GLU A 17 -16.42 4.44 1.72
CA GLU A 17 -16.81 5.77 2.24
C GLU A 17 -16.48 5.92 3.74
N ASP A 18 -16.42 4.81 4.47
CA ASP A 18 -16.09 4.79 5.90
C ASP A 18 -14.58 4.82 6.18
N CYS A 19 -13.73 4.57 5.19
CA CYS A 19 -12.28 4.45 5.37
C CYS A 19 -11.67 5.74 5.91
N LEU A 20 -11.81 6.84 5.18
CA LEU A 20 -11.23 8.12 5.59
C LEU A 20 -11.81 8.64 6.92
N PRO A 21 -13.14 8.61 7.16
CA PRO A 21 -13.69 8.94 8.47
C PRO A 21 -13.16 8.08 9.61
N LEU A 22 -12.90 6.78 9.37
CA LEU A 22 -12.31 5.89 10.38
C LEU A 22 -10.88 6.33 10.72
N ALA A 23 -10.03 6.47 9.70
CA ALA A 23 -8.65 6.92 9.87
C ALA A 23 -8.56 8.26 10.63
N GLN A 24 -9.40 9.23 10.28
CA GLN A 24 -9.46 10.53 10.96
C GLN A 24 -9.82 10.41 12.44
N ARG A 25 -10.75 9.51 12.79
CA ARG A 25 -11.10 9.25 14.20
C ARG A 25 -9.95 8.60 14.96
N LEU A 26 -9.28 7.62 14.35
CA LEU A 26 -8.13 6.94 14.96
C LEU A 26 -6.98 7.93 15.20
N GLN A 27 -6.67 8.76 14.20
CA GLN A 27 -5.66 9.81 14.32
C GLN A 27 -6.01 10.84 15.41
N ALA A 28 -7.27 11.30 15.47
CA ALA A 28 -7.72 12.25 16.50
C ALA A 28 -7.71 11.66 17.91
N ALA A 29 -7.85 10.34 18.05
CA ALA A 29 -7.74 9.64 19.33
C ALA A 29 -6.27 9.46 19.77
N GLY A 30 -5.30 9.69 18.88
CA GLY A 30 -3.87 9.55 19.17
C GLY A 30 -3.38 8.11 19.30
N GLY A 31 -4.19 7.14 18.88
CA GLY A 31 -3.80 5.72 18.85
C GLY A 31 -2.94 5.39 17.63
N GLY A 32 -2.20 4.28 17.71
CA GLY A 32 -1.54 3.68 16.55
C GLY A 32 -2.58 3.20 15.54
N TRP A 33 -2.37 3.55 14.28
CA TRP A 33 -3.14 3.04 13.16
C TRP A 33 -2.30 3.13 11.89
N HIS A 34 -2.64 2.29 10.91
CA HIS A 34 -2.07 2.36 9.57
C HIS A 34 -3.04 1.79 8.54
N SER A 35 -2.67 1.87 7.26
CA SER A 35 -3.54 1.43 6.16
C SER A 35 -2.77 0.74 5.05
N HIS A 36 -3.49 -0.10 4.30
CA HIS A 36 -2.99 -0.73 3.09
C HIS A 36 -4.02 -0.63 1.98
N VAL A 37 -3.55 -0.38 0.75
CA VAL A 37 -4.32 -0.71 -0.45
C VAL A 37 -3.88 -2.07 -0.96
N LEU A 38 -4.82 -2.98 -1.15
CA LEU A 38 -4.56 -4.31 -1.67
C LEU A 38 -5.01 -4.35 -3.12
N SER A 39 -4.08 -4.56 -4.05
CA SER A 39 -4.42 -4.66 -5.47
C SER A 39 -5.14 -5.99 -5.80
N PRO A 40 -5.85 -6.07 -6.93
CA PRO A 40 -6.22 -7.36 -7.51
C PRO A 40 -4.99 -8.26 -7.63
N GLY A 41 -5.13 -9.53 -7.27
CA GLY A 41 -4.03 -10.51 -7.25
C GLY A 41 -3.02 -10.38 -6.10
N CYS A 42 -3.16 -9.40 -5.20
CA CYS A 42 -2.37 -9.35 -3.97
C CYS A 42 -2.68 -10.56 -3.08
N ARG A 43 -1.65 -11.19 -2.50
CA ARG A 43 -1.84 -12.38 -1.65
C ARG A 43 -2.69 -12.11 -0.40
N HIS A 44 -2.73 -10.86 0.06
CA HIS A 44 -3.50 -10.43 1.23
C HIS A 44 -4.95 -10.04 0.91
N ASN A 45 -5.29 -9.94 -0.38
CA ASN A 45 -6.60 -9.46 -0.81
C ASN A 45 -7.63 -10.61 -0.90
N PRO A 46 -8.75 -10.57 -0.15
CA PRO A 46 -9.83 -11.55 -0.29
C PRO A 46 -10.68 -11.34 -1.55
N PHE A 47 -10.56 -10.20 -2.23
CA PHE A 47 -11.34 -9.85 -3.42
C PHE A 47 -10.47 -9.98 -4.68
N PRO A 48 -10.63 -11.06 -5.48
CA PRO A 48 -9.67 -11.39 -6.54
C PRO A 48 -9.58 -10.33 -7.64
N ASP A 49 -10.72 -9.70 -7.97
CA ASP A 49 -10.86 -8.80 -9.12
C ASP A 49 -11.00 -7.32 -8.71
N HIS A 50 -11.00 -7.01 -7.41
CA HIS A 50 -11.18 -5.66 -6.89
C HIS A 50 -10.01 -5.22 -6.02
N TYR A 51 -9.72 -3.93 -6.02
CA TYR A 51 -8.91 -3.34 -4.98
C TYR A 51 -9.63 -3.47 -3.63
N ALA A 52 -8.86 -3.49 -2.54
CA ALA A 52 -9.37 -3.37 -1.18
C ALA A 52 -8.61 -2.29 -0.42
N VAL A 53 -9.24 -1.68 0.57
CA VAL A 53 -8.58 -0.79 1.52
C VAL A 53 -8.67 -1.42 2.90
N VAL A 54 -7.53 -1.57 3.56
CA VAL A 54 -7.42 -2.04 4.94
C VAL A 54 -7.05 -0.87 5.83
N ILE A 55 -7.68 -0.79 7.00
CA ILE A 55 -7.27 0.10 8.09
C ILE A 55 -7.08 -0.75 9.33
N GLU A 56 -5.89 -0.72 9.91
CA GLU A 56 -5.55 -1.41 11.15
C GLU A 56 -5.63 -0.42 12.30
N ASP A 57 -6.49 -0.70 13.28
CA ASP A 57 -6.52 -0.04 14.58
C ASP A 57 -5.62 -0.84 15.52
N ASP A 58 -4.37 -0.41 15.65
CA ASP A 58 -3.35 -1.09 16.46
C ASP A 58 -3.73 -1.07 17.94
N SER A 59 -4.48 -0.05 18.36
CA SER A 59 -4.89 0.15 19.76
C SER A 59 -5.97 -0.84 20.17
N ALA A 60 -6.88 -1.18 19.26
CA ALA A 60 -7.93 -2.16 19.47
C ALA A 60 -7.59 -3.57 18.94
N ALA A 61 -6.47 -3.71 18.22
CA ALA A 61 -6.10 -4.91 17.48
C ALA A 61 -7.22 -5.36 16.51
N ILE A 62 -7.75 -4.40 15.74
CA ILE A 62 -8.81 -4.65 14.75
C ILE A 62 -8.34 -4.25 13.36
N ALA A 63 -8.37 -5.21 12.42
CA ALA A 63 -8.21 -4.92 11.00
C ALA A 63 -9.59 -4.71 10.35
N HIS A 64 -9.81 -3.55 9.75
CA HIS A 64 -10.99 -3.23 8.96
C HIS A 64 -10.69 -3.42 7.48
N ILE A 65 -11.67 -3.87 6.69
CA ILE A 65 -11.52 -3.96 5.23
C ILE A 65 -12.73 -3.43 4.49
N ALA A 66 -12.47 -2.62 3.47
CA ALA A 66 -13.43 -2.19 2.46
C ALA A 66 -13.11 -2.85 1.11
N GLU A 67 -14.12 -3.47 0.50
CA GLU A 67 -14.04 -3.86 -0.91
C GLU A 67 -14.20 -2.63 -1.79
N GLY A 68 -13.30 -2.45 -2.74
CA GLY A 68 -13.30 -1.34 -3.67
C GLY A 68 -13.82 -1.71 -5.05
N THR A 69 -13.19 -1.13 -6.08
CA THR A 69 -13.55 -1.35 -7.49
C THR A 69 -12.37 -1.97 -8.24
N GLN A 70 -12.52 -2.16 -9.56
CA GLN A 70 -11.39 -2.55 -10.41
C GLN A 70 -10.39 -1.41 -10.63
N ALA A 71 -10.77 -0.16 -10.34
CA ALA A 71 -9.90 1.01 -10.40
C ALA A 71 -9.27 1.28 -9.02
N PHE A 72 -8.09 1.92 -9.06
CA PHE A 72 -7.37 2.31 -7.86
C PHE A 72 -8.24 3.21 -6.95
N PRO A 73 -8.31 2.93 -5.64
CA PRO A 73 -9.14 3.71 -4.73
C PRO A 73 -8.42 5.00 -4.33
N GLU A 74 -8.86 6.15 -4.86
CA GLU A 74 -8.25 7.47 -4.59
C GLU A 74 -8.18 7.85 -3.09
N VAL A 75 -9.00 7.22 -2.24
CA VAL A 75 -8.93 7.40 -0.79
C VAL A 75 -7.56 7.00 -0.22
N ASP A 76 -6.86 6.07 -0.85
CA ASP A 76 -5.53 5.63 -0.42
C ASP A 76 -4.52 6.78 -0.42
N LYS A 77 -4.52 7.63 -1.45
CA LYS A 77 -3.64 8.82 -1.51
C LYS A 77 -3.87 9.76 -0.33
N ALA A 78 -5.09 9.86 0.18
CA ALA A 78 -5.39 10.66 1.36
C ALA A 78 -4.87 10.00 2.64
N LEU A 79 -5.02 8.68 2.76
CA LEU A 79 -4.55 7.91 3.91
C LEU A 79 -3.02 7.92 4.02
N VAL A 80 -2.31 7.68 2.93
CA VAL A 80 -0.84 7.70 2.87
C VAL A 80 -0.29 9.07 3.29
N LYS A 81 -0.91 10.16 2.85
CA LYS A 81 -0.54 11.53 3.27
C LYS A 81 -0.80 11.79 4.76
N MET A 82 -1.89 11.25 5.30
CA MET A 82 -2.18 11.36 6.73
C MET A 82 -1.15 10.62 7.61
N LEU A 83 -0.59 9.52 7.12
CA LEU A 83 0.41 8.72 7.83
C LEU A 83 1.82 9.29 7.71
N HIS A 84 2.23 9.67 6.50
CA HIS A 84 3.64 9.92 6.17
C HIS A 84 3.94 11.37 5.79
N GLY A 85 2.93 12.24 5.73
CA GLY A 85 3.07 13.64 5.33
C GLY A 85 2.73 13.90 3.86
N ASP A 86 2.53 15.17 3.53
CA ASP A 86 2.07 15.59 2.20
C ASP A 86 3.11 15.40 1.08
N ASP A 87 4.39 15.34 1.44
CA ASP A 87 5.53 15.22 0.53
C ASP A 87 5.88 13.77 0.15
N ILE A 88 5.16 12.77 0.69
CA ILE A 88 5.40 11.35 0.42
C ILE A 88 5.19 10.97 -1.05
N LEU A 89 4.40 11.74 -1.79
CA LEU A 89 4.15 11.55 -3.22
C LEU A 89 4.91 12.55 -4.10
N ASP A 90 5.79 13.38 -3.51
CA ASP A 90 6.52 14.42 -4.23
C ASP A 90 7.87 13.90 -4.75
N ALA A 91 7.97 13.70 -6.06
CA ALA A 91 9.21 13.29 -6.73
C ALA A 91 10.34 14.32 -6.57
N SER A 92 10.03 15.60 -6.36
CA SER A 92 11.04 16.65 -6.15
C SER A 92 11.64 16.62 -4.73
N ALA A 93 10.95 15.97 -3.79
CA ALA A 93 11.43 15.74 -2.43
C ALA A 93 12.32 14.50 -2.30
N LEU A 94 12.64 13.81 -3.40
CA LEU A 94 13.63 12.73 -3.41
C LEU A 94 15.02 13.30 -3.14
N THR A 95 15.39 13.31 -1.86
CA THR A 95 16.79 13.48 -1.48
C THR A 95 17.51 12.20 -1.86
N GLY A 96 18.67 12.26 -2.52
CA GLY A 96 19.44 11.07 -2.91
C GLY A 96 19.91 10.18 -1.75
N ALA A 97 19.41 10.39 -0.53
CA ALA A 97 19.70 9.66 0.69
C ALA A 97 19.06 8.26 0.78
N GLY A 98 18.06 7.96 -0.05
CA GLY A 98 17.54 6.59 -0.20
C GLY A 98 18.40 5.67 -1.07
N GLY A 99 19.56 6.15 -1.55
CA GLY A 99 20.23 5.65 -2.76
C GLY A 99 21.00 4.34 -2.67
N ASP A 100 20.99 3.61 -1.56
CA ASP A 100 21.66 2.30 -1.47
C ASP A 100 20.93 1.35 -0.52
N CYS A 101 19.68 1.00 -0.84
CA CYS A 101 19.01 -0.14 -0.22
C CYS A 101 18.77 -1.24 -1.27
N ALA A 102 18.88 -2.50 -0.83
CA ALA A 102 18.79 -3.64 -1.73
C ALA A 102 17.41 -3.73 -2.40
N LEU A 103 16.36 -3.35 -1.66
CA LEU A 103 14.99 -3.30 -2.15
C LEU A 103 14.82 -2.36 -3.35
N LEU A 104 15.40 -1.15 -3.31
CA LEU A 104 15.27 -0.19 -4.41
C LEU A 104 16.03 -0.66 -5.66
N HIS A 105 17.21 -1.27 -5.50
CA HIS A 105 17.92 -1.85 -6.63
C HIS A 105 17.12 -2.98 -7.29
N GLN A 106 16.57 -3.89 -6.50
CA GLN A 106 15.75 -4.96 -7.03
C GLN A 106 14.44 -4.44 -7.65
N LEU A 107 13.84 -3.41 -7.07
CA LEU A 107 12.65 -2.77 -7.62
C LEU A 107 12.94 -2.09 -8.97
N GLN A 108 14.10 -1.46 -9.13
CA GLN A 108 14.55 -0.88 -10.40
C GLN A 108 14.72 -1.96 -11.48
N ASP A 109 15.22 -3.14 -11.11
CA ASP A 109 15.32 -4.27 -12.05
C ASP A 109 13.94 -4.78 -12.48
N VAL A 110 12.99 -4.91 -11.55
CA VAL A 110 11.59 -5.26 -11.86
C VAL A 110 10.96 -4.22 -12.78
N GLN A 111 11.21 -2.94 -12.50
CA GLN A 111 10.74 -1.82 -13.28
C GLN A 111 11.28 -1.84 -14.72
N ALA A 112 12.59 -2.07 -14.88
CA ALA A 112 13.23 -2.14 -16.19
C ALA A 112 12.73 -3.32 -17.05
N GLN A 113 12.24 -4.38 -16.41
CA GLN A 113 11.65 -5.54 -17.08
C GLN A 113 10.18 -5.32 -17.48
N GLY A 114 9.54 -4.22 -17.04
CA GLY A 114 8.12 -3.98 -17.29
C GLY A 114 7.19 -4.98 -16.62
N VAL A 115 7.65 -5.64 -15.55
CA VAL A 115 6.85 -6.62 -14.80
C VAL A 115 5.85 -5.88 -13.92
N ALA A 116 4.61 -6.37 -13.83
CA ALA A 116 3.63 -5.80 -12.92
C ALA A 116 4.04 -6.06 -11.46
N TRP A 117 3.90 -5.04 -10.60
CA TRP A 117 4.22 -5.13 -9.19
C TRP A 117 3.34 -4.19 -8.36
N HIS A 118 3.27 -4.46 -7.05
CA HIS A 118 2.74 -3.55 -6.04
C HIS A 118 3.58 -3.69 -4.77
N HIS A 119 3.49 -2.73 -3.85
CA HIS A 119 4.21 -2.76 -2.59
C HIS A 119 3.28 -2.69 -1.39
N HIS A 120 3.83 -3.06 -0.23
CA HIS A 120 3.23 -2.87 1.08
C HIS A 120 4.26 -2.23 1.99
N MET A 121 3.88 -1.13 2.61
CA MET A 121 4.62 -0.57 3.74
C MET A 121 4.02 -1.13 5.02
N HIS A 122 4.82 -1.84 5.81
CA HIS A 122 4.39 -2.48 7.04
C HIS A 122 4.91 -1.73 8.26
N PHE A 123 3.98 -1.40 9.16
CA PHE A 123 4.30 -0.96 10.51
C PHE A 123 4.79 -2.17 11.35
N PRO A 124 5.53 -1.95 12.44
CA PRO A 124 6.05 -3.04 13.29
C PRO A 124 4.98 -4.04 13.75
N ASP A 125 3.77 -3.56 14.03
CA ASP A 125 2.64 -4.34 14.53
C ASP A 125 1.64 -4.76 13.44
N CYS A 126 1.92 -4.44 12.17
CA CYS A 126 1.06 -4.77 11.03
C CYS A 126 0.83 -6.28 10.91
N VAL A 127 -0.42 -6.71 10.74
CA VAL A 127 -0.79 -8.13 10.64
C VAL A 127 -0.22 -8.82 9.39
N PHE A 128 0.20 -8.05 8.39
CA PHE A 128 0.81 -8.55 7.16
C PHE A 128 2.34 -8.56 7.19
N ASN A 129 2.96 -8.00 8.23
CA ASN A 129 4.39 -7.76 8.28
C ASN A 129 5.18 -9.09 8.28
N PRO A 130 6.04 -9.35 7.29
CA PRO A 130 6.90 -10.53 7.29
C PRO A 130 8.05 -10.44 8.30
N HIS A 131 8.28 -9.27 8.89
CA HIS A 131 9.31 -8.97 9.90
C HIS A 131 8.69 -8.34 11.16
N PRO A 132 7.98 -9.10 12.00
CA PRO A 132 7.29 -8.55 13.18
C PRO A 132 8.24 -7.79 14.11
N GLY A 133 7.84 -6.58 14.49
CA GLY A 133 8.62 -5.70 15.37
C GLY A 133 9.54 -4.71 14.64
N ASP A 134 9.78 -4.89 13.34
CA ASP A 134 10.52 -3.96 12.50
C ASP A 134 9.58 -3.28 11.49
N TRP A 135 9.95 -2.08 11.04
CA TRP A 135 9.33 -1.51 9.83
C TRP A 135 9.76 -2.33 8.63
N SER A 136 8.89 -2.56 7.64
CA SER A 136 9.34 -3.23 6.42
C SER A 136 8.62 -2.76 5.19
N ILE A 137 9.28 -2.84 4.05
CA ILE A 137 8.63 -2.68 2.74
C ILE A 137 8.71 -4.03 2.05
N ALA A 138 7.57 -4.52 1.57
CA ALA A 138 7.48 -5.71 0.74
C ALA A 138 7.03 -5.32 -0.67
N VAL A 139 7.54 -5.99 -1.69
CA VAL A 139 7.13 -5.86 -3.09
C VAL A 139 6.67 -7.24 -3.57
N GLU A 140 5.47 -7.28 -4.15
CA GLU A 140 4.89 -8.47 -4.75
C GLU A 140 4.90 -8.36 -6.28
N THR A 141 5.32 -9.44 -6.93
CA THR A 141 5.32 -9.62 -8.39
C THR A 141 4.66 -10.96 -8.73
N PRO A 142 4.26 -11.21 -10.00
CA PRO A 142 3.74 -12.51 -10.41
C PRO A 142 4.66 -13.71 -10.14
N SER A 143 5.98 -13.50 -10.08
CA SER A 143 6.98 -14.55 -9.86
C SER A 143 7.36 -14.75 -8.39
N GLY A 144 6.90 -13.88 -7.49
CA GLY A 144 7.21 -13.96 -6.06
C GLY A 144 7.24 -12.60 -5.38
N ALA A 145 7.66 -12.59 -4.12
CA ALA A 145 7.77 -11.38 -3.31
C ALA A 145 9.17 -11.24 -2.71
N PHE A 146 9.60 -10.01 -2.45
CA PHE A 146 10.80 -9.67 -1.71
C PHE A 146 10.50 -8.55 -0.73
N SER A 147 11.32 -8.41 0.31
CA SER A 147 11.09 -7.43 1.37
C SER A 147 12.39 -7.05 2.06
N GLU A 148 12.44 -5.84 2.61
CA GLU A 148 13.54 -5.36 3.44
C GLU A 148 12.97 -4.78 4.75
N ALA A 149 13.65 -5.09 5.86
CA ALA A 149 13.29 -4.62 7.20
C ALA A 149 14.18 -3.43 7.62
N PHE A 150 13.61 -2.54 8.40
CA PHE A 150 14.21 -1.28 8.81
C PHE A 150 13.97 -1.07 10.32
N PRO A 151 14.97 -0.60 11.08
CA PRO A 151 14.84 -0.37 12.52
C PRO A 151 13.99 0.86 12.87
N ALA A 152 13.69 1.70 11.88
CA ALA A 152 12.85 2.89 11.99
C ALA A 152 12.10 3.10 10.66
N GLU A 153 11.10 3.97 10.66
CA GLU A 153 10.31 4.27 9.48
C GLU A 153 11.20 4.75 8.30
N PRO A 154 11.28 3.99 7.19
CA PRO A 154 12.17 4.27 6.07
C PRO A 154 11.53 5.26 5.09
N VAL A 155 11.15 6.46 5.56
CA VAL A 155 10.37 7.45 4.80
C VAL A 155 10.99 7.77 3.43
N ASP A 156 12.32 7.91 3.34
CA ASP A 156 12.99 8.21 2.07
C ASP A 156 12.93 7.05 1.07
N VAL A 157 13.01 5.80 1.55
CA VAL A 157 12.83 4.60 0.72
C VAL A 157 11.38 4.50 0.28
N LEU A 158 10.44 4.68 1.21
CA LEU A 158 9.01 4.67 0.92
C LEU A 158 8.66 5.71 -0.15
N ARG A 159 9.12 6.94 -0.01
CA ARG A 159 8.92 8.01 -1.01
C ARG A 159 9.40 7.58 -2.39
N ALA A 160 10.58 6.96 -2.49
CA ALA A 160 11.09 6.46 -3.77
C ALA A 160 10.21 5.35 -4.37
N VAL A 161 9.73 4.42 -3.53
CA VAL A 161 8.79 3.36 -3.96
C VAL A 161 7.47 3.96 -4.44
N GLU A 162 6.86 4.87 -3.67
CA GLU A 162 5.58 5.52 -4.00
C GLU A 162 5.64 6.28 -5.32
N VAL A 163 6.71 7.06 -5.54
CA VAL A 163 6.91 7.79 -6.79
C VAL A 163 6.98 6.84 -8.00
N LEU A 164 7.69 5.72 -7.86
CA LEU A 164 7.77 4.70 -8.91
C LEU A 164 6.40 4.04 -9.16
N TYR A 165 5.69 3.69 -8.08
CA TYR A 165 4.39 3.02 -8.16
C TYR A 165 3.34 3.89 -8.84
N PHE A 166 3.16 5.13 -8.39
CA PHE A 166 2.16 6.04 -8.97
C PHE A 166 2.54 6.49 -10.39
N GLY A 167 3.83 6.58 -10.71
CA GLY A 167 4.29 6.79 -12.07
C GLY A 167 3.83 5.68 -13.02
N ASN A 168 3.93 4.42 -12.59
CA ASN A 168 3.46 3.27 -13.37
C ASN A 168 1.94 3.22 -13.50
N LEU A 169 1.24 3.48 -12.40
CA LEU A 169 -0.22 3.48 -12.41
C LEU A 169 -0.76 4.47 -13.45
N ALA A 170 -0.23 5.70 -13.45
CA ALA A 170 -0.61 6.74 -14.41
C ALA A 170 -0.27 6.36 -15.87
N ALA A 171 0.89 5.73 -16.11
CA ALA A 171 1.27 5.26 -17.44
C ALA A 171 0.30 4.19 -17.97
N ARG A 172 -0.03 3.19 -17.15
CA ARG A 172 -0.94 2.10 -17.52
C ARG A 172 -2.38 2.57 -17.74
N GLU A 173 -2.85 3.51 -16.92
CA GLU A 173 -4.15 4.14 -17.12
C GLU A 173 -4.21 4.95 -18.43
N SER A 174 -3.10 5.57 -18.83
CA SER A 174 -3.01 6.31 -20.10
C SER A 174 -3.04 5.37 -21.30
N GLU A 175 -2.24 4.29 -21.26
CA GLU A 175 -2.22 3.25 -22.31
C GLU A 175 -3.60 2.60 -22.50
N ALA A 176 -4.28 2.25 -21.42
CA ALA A 176 -5.61 1.63 -21.47
C ALA A 176 -6.66 2.54 -22.14
N ARG A 177 -6.60 3.85 -21.88
CA ARG A 177 -7.48 4.85 -22.51
C ARG A 177 -7.20 4.99 -24.01
N GLU A 178 -5.93 4.98 -24.41
CA GLU A 178 -5.54 5.06 -25.82
C GLU A 178 -5.92 3.81 -26.61
N SER A 179 -5.87 2.62 -25.99
CA SER A 179 -6.30 1.38 -26.63
C SER A 179 -7.81 1.26 -26.78
N GLY A 180 -8.60 1.73 -25.80
CA GLY A 180 -10.07 1.70 -25.85
C GLY A 180 -10.68 2.78 -26.77
N ALA A 181 -9.91 3.80 -27.14
CA ALA A 181 -10.34 4.83 -28.11
C ALA A 181 -10.15 4.41 -29.58
N ARG A 182 -9.60 3.20 -29.84
CA ARG A 182 -9.34 2.66 -31.19
C ARG A 182 -10.33 1.57 -31.62
N GLU A 183 -11.41 1.36 -30.87
CA GLU A 183 -12.48 0.40 -31.19
C GLU A 183 -13.67 1.05 -31.92
#